data_AF-A0A3M1EHP1-F1
#
_entry.id   AF-A0A3M1EHP1-F1
#
_cell.length_a   1.000
_cell.length_b   1.000
_cell.length_c   1.000
_cell.angle_alpha   90.00
_cell.angle_beta   90.00
_cell.angle_gamma   90.00
#
_symmetry.space_group_name_H-M   'P 1'
#
loop_
_entity.id
_entity.type
_entity.pdbx_description
1 polymer ?
#
loop_
_entity_poly.entity_id
_entity_poly.type
_entity_poly.pdbx_seq_one_letter_code
_entity_poly.pdbx_strand_id
1 'polypeptide(L)'
;MARSGGDEAGMGQELTLMNDATLDVSSPLAAHIRLLHNGRVVAEHRGRRLRYRTSQPGAYRVEAYRRHLFRERGWVYTNPIYLRRL
;
A
#
# COMPACT_ATOMS: atom_id res chain seq x y z
N MET A 1 -5.92 0.89 2.93
CA MET A 1 -6.67 2.15 3.01
C MET A 1 -5.69 3.29 3.14
N ALA A 2 -5.99 4.45 2.55
CA ALA A 2 -5.25 5.69 2.72
C ALA A 2 -6.12 6.70 3.48
N ARG A 3 -5.48 7.57 4.27
CA ARG A 3 -6.14 8.67 4.99
C ARG A 3 -5.32 9.94 4.90
N SER A 4 -5.95 11.07 4.61
CA SER A 4 -5.34 12.41 4.52
C SER A 4 -6.35 13.42 5.04
N GLY A 5 -5.99 14.18 6.08
CA GLY A 5 -6.98 15.03 6.77
C GLY A 5 -8.15 14.20 7.30
N GLY A 6 -9.37 14.55 6.88
CA GLY A 6 -10.61 13.84 7.21
C GLY A 6 -11.04 12.80 6.17
N ASP A 7 -10.36 12.72 5.02
CA ASP A 7 -10.77 11.86 3.91
C ASP A 7 -10.09 10.49 3.97
N GLU A 8 -10.77 9.47 3.45
CA GLU A 8 -10.24 8.11 3.31
C GLU A 8 -10.52 7.48 1.95
N ALA A 9 -9.62 6.58 1.53
CA ALA A 9 -9.75 5.86 0.27
C ALA A 9 -9.30 4.40 0.38
N GLY A 10 -10.03 3.51 -0.27
CA GLY A 10 -9.73 2.10 -0.47
C GLY A 10 -8.93 1.84 -1.76
N MET A 11 -8.66 0.56 -2.01
CA MET A 11 -7.94 0.12 -3.22
C MET A 11 -8.72 0.50 -4.49
N GLY A 12 -8.03 1.05 -5.49
CA GLY A 12 -8.63 1.49 -6.76
C GLY A 12 -9.23 2.90 -6.73
N GLN A 13 -9.28 3.56 -5.57
CA GLN A 13 -9.83 4.91 -5.42
C GLN A 13 -8.73 5.98 -5.43
N GLU A 14 -9.15 7.24 -5.60
CA GLU A 14 -8.29 8.41 -5.46
C GLU A 14 -8.50 9.07 -4.09
N LEU A 15 -7.47 9.73 -3.58
CA LEU A 15 -7.50 10.52 -2.35
C LEU A 15 -6.77 11.84 -2.57
N THR A 16 -7.40 12.94 -2.18
CA THR A 16 -6.77 14.26 -2.18
C THR A 16 -5.75 14.35 -1.04
N LEU A 17 -4.49 14.56 -1.41
CA LEU A 17 -3.36 14.73 -0.51
C LEU A 17 -3.28 16.20 -0.08
N MET A 18 -3.63 16.47 1.19
CA MET A 18 -3.53 17.83 1.74
C MET A 18 -2.08 18.17 2.09
N ASN A 19 -1.54 17.57 3.15
CA ASN A 19 -0.15 17.72 3.57
C ASN A 19 0.59 16.38 3.51
N ASP A 20 -0.02 15.36 4.11
CA ASP A 20 0.44 13.99 4.06
C ASP A 20 -0.74 13.02 4.11
N ALA A 21 -0.43 11.76 3.83
CA ALA A 21 -1.35 10.65 3.94
C ALA A 21 -0.71 9.52 4.74
N THR A 22 -1.55 8.79 5.47
CA THR A 22 -1.20 7.50 6.08
C THR A 22 -1.81 6.37 5.28
N LEU A 23 -0.95 5.48 4.77
CA LEU A 23 -1.32 4.23 4.13
C LEU A 23 -1.27 3.11 5.17
N ASP A 24 -2.43 2.54 5.49
CA ASP A 24 -2.59 1.39 6.37
C ASP A 24 -2.90 0.14 5.53
N VAL A 25 -1.98 -0.81 5.54
CA VAL A 25 -2.09 -2.11 4.87
C VAL A 25 -2.30 -3.19 5.91
N SER A 26 -3.33 -4.02 5.72
CA SER A 26 -3.59 -5.21 6.53
C SER A 26 -3.76 -6.42 5.62
N SER A 27 -3.24 -7.56 6.08
CA SER A 27 -3.34 -8.86 5.41
C SER A 27 -3.95 -9.89 6.37
N PRO A 28 -4.88 -10.74 5.91
CA PRO A 28 -5.51 -11.74 6.77
C PRO A 28 -4.55 -12.84 7.22
N LEU A 29 -3.42 -13.02 6.53
CA LEU A 29 -2.34 -13.96 6.89
C LEU A 29 -0.99 -13.24 6.81
N ALA A 30 0.01 -13.80 7.49
CA ALA A 30 1.39 -13.32 7.38
C ALA A 30 1.90 -13.47 5.94
N ALA A 31 2.45 -12.38 5.40
CA ALA A 31 2.98 -12.29 4.05
C ALA A 31 4.20 -11.37 4.03
N HIS A 32 5.01 -11.47 2.98
CA HIS A 32 5.94 -10.42 2.61
C HIS A 32 5.16 -9.33 1.88
N ILE A 33 4.86 -8.25 2.58
CA ILE A 33 4.09 -7.11 2.10
C ILE A 33 5.07 -6.09 1.54
N ARG A 34 4.86 -5.67 0.29
CA ARG A 34 5.59 -4.60 -0.37
C ARG A 34 4.61 -3.50 -0.75
N LEU A 35 4.89 -2.28 -0.31
CA LEU A 35 4.20 -1.08 -0.73
C LEU A 35 5.02 -0.43 -1.85
N LEU A 36 4.41 -0.30 -3.02
CA LEU A 36 5.02 0.30 -4.20
C LEU A 36 4.42 1.68 -4.43
N HIS A 37 5.27 2.66 -4.73
CA HIS A 37 4.91 3.98 -5.23
C HIS A 37 5.43 4.12 -6.66
N ASN A 38 4.52 4.34 -7.62
CA ASN A 38 4.85 4.45 -9.05
C ASN A 38 5.77 3.32 -9.56
N GLY A 39 5.52 2.09 -9.10
CA GLY A 39 6.27 0.89 -9.49
C GLY A 39 7.55 0.62 -8.70
N ARG A 40 7.96 1.50 -7.77
CA ARG A 40 9.13 1.30 -6.92
C ARG A 40 8.73 0.94 -5.49
N VAL A 41 9.40 -0.02 -4.87
CA VAL A 41 9.16 -0.34 -3.45
C VAL A 41 9.63 0.81 -2.59
N VAL A 42 8.73 1.32 -1.74
CA VAL A 42 9.04 2.39 -0.77
C VAL A 42 9.00 1.90 0.67
N ALA A 43 8.31 0.77 0.93
CA ALA A 43 8.33 0.10 2.22
C ALA A 43 8.03 -1.39 2.03
N GLU A 44 8.60 -2.23 2.89
CA GLU A 44 8.29 -3.65 2.93
C GLU A 44 8.33 -4.21 4.35
N HIS A 45 7.55 -5.26 4.60
CA HIS A 45 7.46 -5.90 5.90
C HIS A 45 7.01 -7.36 5.78
N ARG A 46 7.64 -8.27 6.52
CA ARG A 46 7.15 -9.65 6.69
C ARG A 46 6.23 -9.72 7.91
N GLY A 47 4.93 -9.80 7.68
CA GLY A 47 3.94 -9.81 8.75
C GLY A 47 2.52 -9.65 8.22
N ARG A 48 1.63 -9.14 9.07
CA ARG A 48 0.20 -8.94 8.74
C ARG A 48 -0.17 -7.48 8.50
N ARG A 49 0.72 -6.54 8.82
CA ARG A 49 0.43 -5.11 8.77
C ARG A 49 1.64 -4.32 8.34
N LEU A 50 1.42 -3.27 7.55
CA LEU A 50 2.42 -2.27 7.19
C LEU A 50 1.72 -0.90 7.25
N ARG A 51 2.36 0.07 7.92
CA ARG A 51 1.90 1.46 7.97
C ARG A 51 2.99 2.36 7.41
N TYR A 52 2.61 3.27 6.52
CA TYR A 52 3.54 4.17 5.85
C TYR A 52 2.93 5.57 5.76
N ARG A 53 3.71 6.60 6.10
CA ARG A 53 3.30 8.02 5.99
C ARG A 53 4.04 8.64 4.82
N THR A 54 3.35 9.44 4.01
CA THR A 54 3.93 10.06 2.81
C THR A 54 3.30 11.41 2.52
N SER A 55 4.10 12.34 1.99
CA SER A 55 3.64 13.60 1.40
C SER A 55 3.79 13.62 -0.13
N GLN A 56 4.08 12.46 -0.74
CA GLN A 56 4.30 12.34 -2.17
C GLN A 56 3.02 11.87 -2.89
N PRO A 57 2.52 12.63 -3.89
CA PRO A 57 1.42 12.16 -4.74
C PRO A 57 1.88 11.01 -5.65
N GLY A 58 0.94 10.28 -6.21
CA GLY A 58 1.17 9.17 -7.13
C GLY A 58 0.37 7.92 -6.79
N ALA A 59 0.62 6.85 -7.54
CA ALA A 59 -0.06 5.58 -7.38
C ALA A 59 0.64 4.71 -6.34
N TYR A 60 -0.09 4.30 -5.30
CA TYR A 60 0.39 3.41 -4.24
C TYR A 60 -0.29 2.05 -4.33
N ARG A 61 0.46 1.00 -4.62
CA ARG A 61 -0.03 -0.39 -4.73
C ARG A 61 0.58 -1.26 -3.65
N VAL A 62 -0.19 -2.22 -3.17
CA VAL A 62 0.31 -3.29 -2.31
C VAL A 62 0.50 -4.56 -3.13
N GLU A 63 1.66 -5.19 -2.94
CA GLU A 63 1.91 -6.55 -3.38
C GLU A 63 2.20 -7.41 -2.16
N ALA A 64 1.58 -8.58 -2.06
CA ALA A 64 1.79 -9.52 -0.97
C ALA A 64 2.29 -10.85 -1.52
N TYR A 65 3.33 -11.38 -0.90
CA TYR A 65 3.95 -12.63 -1.30
C TYR A 65 3.95 -13.63 -0.13
N ARG A 66 3.81 -14.92 -0.43
CA ARG A 66 3.90 -15.99 0.57
C ARG A 66 4.86 -17.09 0.11
N ARG A 67 5.50 -17.77 1.07
CA ARG A 67 6.31 -18.95 0.77
C ARG A 67 5.40 -20.14 0.49
N HIS A 68 5.59 -20.79 -0.65
CA HIS A 68 4.92 -22.03 -1.00
C HIS A 68 5.88 -22.91 -1.81
N LEU A 69 6.09 -24.15 -1.37
CA LEU A 69 7.08 -25.08 -1.93
C LEU A 69 8.48 -24.44 -2.06
N PHE A 70 9.00 -23.94 -0.92
CA PHE A 70 10.31 -23.29 -0.79
C PHE A 70 10.54 -22.02 -1.64
N ARG A 71 9.55 -21.58 -2.42
CA ARG A 71 9.65 -20.38 -3.26
C ARG A 71 8.72 -19.29 -2.77
N GLU A 72 9.12 -18.03 -2.95
CA GLU A 72 8.24 -16.89 -2.74
C GLU A 72 7.32 -16.74 -3.96
N ARG A 73 6.01 -16.64 -3.72
CA ARG A 73 5.00 -16.53 -4.77
C ARG A 73 4.12 -15.33 -4.52
N GLY A 74 3.80 -14.62 -5.60
CA GLY A 74 2.78 -13.57 -5.58
C GLY A 74 1.46 -14.15 -5.10
N TRP A 75 0.90 -13.56 -4.05
CA TRP A 75 -0.37 -13.96 -3.48
C TRP A 75 -1.46 -12.94 -3.81
N VAL A 76 -1.16 -11.65 -3.67
CA VAL A 76 -2.09 -10.55 -3.97
C VAL A 76 -1.33 -9.41 -4.64
N TYR A 77 -1.95 -8.83 -5.68
CA TYR A 77 -1.56 -7.57 -6.29
C TYR A 77 -2.79 -6.68 -6.28
N THR A 78 -2.78 -5.58 -5.54
CA THR A 78 -3.97 -4.72 -5.42
C THR A 78 -4.06 -3.72 -6.56
N ASN A 79 -5.26 -3.20 -6.80
CA ASN A 79 -5.37 -1.93 -7.50
C ASN A 79 -4.71 -0.82 -6.65
N PRO A 80 -4.05 0.16 -7.27
CA PRO A 80 -3.43 1.25 -6.53
C PRO A 80 -4.46 2.17 -5.89
N ILE A 81 -4.06 2.84 -4.81
CA ILE A 81 -4.69 4.08 -4.34
C ILE A 81 -3.93 5.24 -4.98
N TYR A 82 -4.64 6.18 -5.61
CA TYR A 82 -4.02 7.35 -6.22
C TYR A 82 -4.05 8.53 -5.26
N LEU A 83 -2.88 8.98 -4.80
CA LEU A 83 -2.78 10.24 -4.06
C LEU A 83 -2.61 11.38 -5.06
N ARG A 84 -3.55 12.32 -5.09
CA ARG A 84 -3.55 13.49 -5.99
C ARG A 84 -3.34 14.77 -5.20
N ARG A 85 -2.71 15.78 -5.81
CA ARG A 85 -2.79 17.15 -5.30
C ARG A 85 -4.02 17.83 -5.87
N LEU A 86 -4.56 18.79 -5.12
CA LEU A 86 -5.46 19.81 -5.66
C LEU A 86 -4.74 20.64 -6.73
#